data_AF-A0A2M8DAZ0-F1
#
_entry.id   AF-A0A2M8DAZ0-F1
#
_cell.length_a   1.000
_cell.length_b   1.000
_cell.length_c   1.000
_cell.angle_alpha   90.00
_cell.angle_beta   90.00
_cell.angle_gamma   90.00
#
_symmetry.space_group_name_H-M   'P 1'
#
loop_
_entity.id
_entity.type
_entity.pdbx_description
1 polymer ?
#
loop_
_entity_poly.entity_id
_entity_poly.type
_entity_poly.pdbx_seq_one_letter_code
_entity_poly.pdbx_strand_id
1 'polypeptide(L)'
;GSVLDKANILQEFDIFFYVTDGSYFLSTAKKNYIFCMVPQKNLYQMSLVNRLKTKNCSFICNSKYTQSWLTKWGIKTQVIYPYIANDFVNLDINQLQKENIILSVGRFFGHLHSKKQAEIINTFNKLKQTNPLY
;
A
#
# COMPACT_ATOMS: atom_id res chain seq x y z
N GLY A 1 -26.07 -14.17 1.94
CA GLY A 1 -25.64 -15.00 0.80
C GLY A 1 -24.91 -16.22 1.34
N SER A 2 -25.27 -17.39 0.84
CA SER A 2 -24.60 -18.65 1.14
C SER A 2 -23.15 -18.63 0.61
N VAL A 3 -22.31 -19.56 1.08
CA VAL A 3 -20.92 -19.72 0.56
C VAL A 3 -20.93 -20.06 -0.93
N LEU A 4 -21.96 -20.79 -1.39
CA LEU A 4 -22.17 -21.16 -2.79
C LEU A 4 -22.46 -19.93 -3.65
N ASP A 5 -23.27 -19.00 -3.16
CA ASP A 5 -23.60 -17.76 -3.90
C ASP A 5 -22.33 -16.93 -4.15
N LYS A 6 -21.47 -16.82 -3.13
CA LYS A 6 -20.17 -16.12 -3.25
C LYS A 6 -19.25 -16.83 -4.24
N ALA A 7 -19.22 -18.15 -4.21
CA ALA A 7 -18.41 -18.93 -5.15
C ALA A 7 -18.89 -18.73 -6.59
N ASN A 8 -20.20 -18.70 -6.83
CA ASN A 8 -20.75 -18.46 -8.18
C ASN A 8 -20.41 -17.06 -8.68
N ILE A 9 -20.60 -16.03 -7.84
CA ILE A 9 -20.25 -14.64 -8.19
C ILE A 9 -18.76 -14.52 -8.53
N LEU A 10 -17.88 -15.09 -7.71
CA LEU A 10 -16.44 -14.98 -7.92
C LEU A 10 -15.95 -15.70 -9.20
N GLN A 11 -16.65 -16.74 -9.67
CA GLN A 11 -16.31 -17.45 -10.91
C GLN A 11 -16.42 -16.58 -12.16
N GLU A 12 -17.27 -15.55 -12.12
CA GLU A 12 -17.49 -14.64 -13.26
C GLU A 12 -16.27 -13.74 -13.54
N PHE A 13 -15.37 -13.58 -12.56
CA PHE A 13 -14.23 -12.68 -12.69
C PHE A 13 -13.00 -13.39 -13.28
N ASP A 14 -12.40 -12.77 -14.30
CA ASP A 14 -11.11 -13.18 -14.85
C ASP A 14 -9.97 -12.92 -13.87
N ILE A 15 -10.04 -11.78 -13.17
CA ILE A 15 -9.01 -11.32 -12.25
C ILE A 15 -9.67 -10.78 -10.99
N PHE A 16 -9.21 -11.26 -9.84
CA PHE A 16 -9.68 -10.83 -8.54
C PHE A 16 -8.50 -10.37 -7.67
N PHE A 17 -8.58 -9.13 -7.16
CA PHE A 17 -7.61 -8.55 -6.24
C PHE A 17 -8.26 -8.29 -4.90
N TYR A 18 -7.55 -8.60 -3.81
CA TYR A 18 -7.97 -8.17 -2.48
C TYR A 18 -6.78 -7.81 -1.60
N VAL A 19 -6.97 -6.87 -0.68
CA VAL A 19 -5.97 -6.47 0.31
C VAL A 19 -6.16 -7.33 1.55
N THR A 20 -5.10 -7.99 2.01
CA THR A 20 -5.19 -8.84 3.21
C THR A 20 -4.89 -8.03 4.47
N ASP A 21 -5.71 -8.28 5.50
CA ASP A 21 -5.58 -7.82 6.88
C ASP A 21 -5.17 -8.98 7.82
N GLY A 22 -4.73 -10.11 7.27
CA GLY A 22 -4.50 -11.35 8.00
C GLY A 22 -5.55 -12.43 7.76
N SER A 23 -6.71 -12.04 7.24
CA SER A 23 -7.72 -12.99 6.80
C SER A 23 -7.50 -13.43 5.34
N TYR A 24 -7.75 -14.72 5.09
CA TYR A 24 -7.68 -15.35 3.78
C TYR A 24 -8.98 -16.10 3.51
N PHE A 25 -9.35 -16.18 2.24
CA PHE A 25 -10.49 -16.94 1.77
C PHE A 25 -10.16 -17.61 0.45
N LEU A 26 -10.82 -18.72 0.18
CA LEU A 26 -10.72 -19.39 -1.11
C LEU A 26 -11.57 -18.62 -2.11
N SER A 27 -10.98 -18.23 -3.23
CA SER A 27 -11.67 -17.57 -4.32
C SER A 27 -11.79 -18.51 -5.51
N THR A 28 -12.90 -18.46 -6.23
CA THR A 28 -13.17 -19.27 -7.44
C THR A 28 -12.90 -18.51 -8.74
N ALA A 29 -12.43 -17.26 -8.67
CA ALA A 29 -12.04 -16.49 -9.85
C ALA A 29 -10.85 -17.13 -10.59
N LYS A 30 -10.72 -16.84 -11.89
CA LYS A 30 -9.69 -17.49 -12.75
C LYS A 30 -8.27 -17.14 -12.31
N LYS A 31 -8.01 -15.89 -11.93
CA LYS A 31 -6.72 -15.42 -11.37
C LYS A 31 -6.95 -14.63 -10.10
N ASN A 32 -6.26 -14.99 -9.03
CA ASN A 32 -6.42 -14.37 -7.72
C ASN A 32 -5.11 -13.74 -7.27
N TYR A 33 -5.20 -12.51 -6.76
CA TYR A 33 -4.06 -11.74 -6.29
C TYR A 33 -4.29 -11.20 -4.88
N ILE A 34 -3.36 -11.53 -3.98
CA ILE A 34 -3.34 -11.06 -2.61
C ILE A 34 -2.41 -9.87 -2.54
N PHE A 35 -2.95 -8.71 -2.22
CA PHE A 35 -2.18 -7.50 -2.10
C PHE A 35 -1.68 -7.29 -0.67
N CYS A 36 -0.37 -7.44 -0.51
CA CYS A 36 0.37 -7.23 0.73
C CYS A 36 0.92 -5.81 0.79
N MET A 37 0.26 -4.93 1.53
CA MET A 37 0.66 -3.51 1.64
C MET A 37 1.59 -3.22 2.81
N VAL A 38 1.44 -3.95 3.91
CA VAL A 38 2.10 -3.64 5.19
C VAL A 38 3.00 -4.79 5.60
N PRO A 39 4.29 -4.58 5.89
CA PRO A 39 5.19 -5.63 6.35
C PRO A 39 5.00 -5.90 7.85
N GLN A 40 3.86 -6.48 8.22
CA GLN A 40 3.57 -6.94 9.57
C GLN A 40 3.41 -8.47 9.60
N LYS A 41 4.28 -9.17 10.35
CA LYS A 41 4.39 -10.64 10.31
C LYS A 41 3.09 -11.36 10.69
N ASN A 42 2.32 -10.82 11.62
CA ASN A 42 1.05 -11.38 12.08
C ASN A 42 -0.01 -11.47 10.95
N LEU A 43 0.05 -10.59 9.95
CA LEU A 43 -0.87 -10.62 8.80
C LEU A 43 -0.59 -11.79 7.84
N TYR A 44 0.59 -12.41 7.93
CA TYR A 44 1.04 -13.39 6.94
C TYR A 44 1.32 -14.77 7.52
N GLN A 45 0.51 -15.15 8.51
CA GLN A 45 0.59 -16.48 9.12
C GLN A 45 0.03 -17.55 8.17
N MET A 46 0.94 -18.31 7.55
CA MET A 46 0.61 -19.41 6.64
C MET A 46 0.38 -20.72 7.39
N SER A 47 -0.66 -20.76 8.24
CA SER A 47 -1.18 -22.00 8.83
C SER A 47 -1.66 -22.96 7.73
N LEU A 48 -1.88 -24.24 8.05
CA LEU A 48 -2.37 -25.23 7.08
C LEU A 48 -3.66 -24.76 6.38
N VAL A 49 -4.60 -24.20 7.14
CA VAL A 49 -5.86 -23.67 6.61
C VAL A 49 -5.61 -22.48 5.67
N ASN A 50 -4.72 -21.56 6.04
CA ASN A 50 -4.42 -20.40 5.20
C ASN A 50 -3.65 -20.79 3.93
N ARG A 51 -2.78 -21.81 4.00
CA ARG A 51 -2.10 -22.37 2.83
C ARG A 51 -3.09 -22.98 1.84
N LEU A 52 -4.12 -23.66 2.32
CA LEU A 52 -5.17 -24.21 1.46
C LEU A 52 -6.00 -23.08 0.81
N LYS A 53 -6.39 -22.07 1.59
CA LYS A 53 -7.16 -20.92 1.11
C LYS A 53 -6.41 -20.08 0.06
N THR A 54 -5.09 -20.00 0.17
CA THR A 54 -4.24 -19.19 -0.72
C THR A 54 -3.60 -19.99 -1.85
N LYS A 55 -3.93 -21.28 -2.00
CA LYS A 55 -3.28 -22.18 -2.95
C LYS A 55 -3.40 -21.71 -4.41
N ASN A 56 -4.51 -21.08 -4.77
CA ASN A 56 -4.76 -20.56 -6.11
C ASN A 56 -4.54 -19.04 -6.23
N CYS A 57 -3.77 -18.46 -5.30
CA CYS A 57 -3.50 -17.03 -5.24
C CYS A 57 -2.02 -16.73 -5.48
N SER A 58 -1.77 -15.63 -6.18
CA SER A 58 -0.44 -15.00 -6.29
C SER A 58 -0.35 -13.82 -5.34
N PHE A 59 0.79 -13.64 -4.67
CA PHE A 59 0.99 -12.50 -3.77
C PHE A 59 1.67 -11.34 -4.52
N ILE A 60 1.17 -10.14 -4.32
CA ILE A 60 1.75 -8.90 -4.85
C ILE A 60 2.02 -7.92 -3.71
N CYS A 61 2.98 -7.02 -3.88
CA CYS A 61 3.29 -6.00 -2.88
C CYS A 61 3.67 -4.66 -3.51
N ASN A 62 3.54 -3.59 -2.73
CA ASN A 62 3.65 -2.20 -3.21
C ASN A 62 5.09 -1.68 -3.35
N SER A 63 6.07 -2.42 -2.81
CA SER A 63 7.47 -1.97 -2.80
C SER A 63 8.45 -3.11 -2.56
N LYS A 64 9.72 -2.90 -2.94
CA LYS A 64 10.83 -3.80 -2.59
C LYS A 64 11.04 -3.91 -1.07
N TYR A 65 10.71 -2.87 -0.31
CA TYR A 65 10.78 -2.91 1.15
C TYR A 65 9.83 -3.98 1.70
N THR A 66 8.55 -3.92 1.34
CA THR A 66 7.55 -4.92 1.74
C THR A 66 7.92 -6.32 1.23
N GLN A 67 8.36 -6.43 -0.02
CA GLN A 67 8.84 -7.70 -0.60
C GLN A 67 9.95 -8.33 0.24
N SER A 68 10.96 -7.55 0.66
CA SER A 68 12.10 -8.06 1.41
C SER A 68 11.70 -8.73 2.72
N TRP A 69 10.68 -8.19 3.40
CA TRP A 69 10.14 -8.77 4.64
C TRP A 69 9.31 -10.03 4.36
N LEU A 70 8.46 -9.99 3.34
CA LEU A 70 7.64 -11.14 2.95
C LEU A 70 8.52 -12.34 2.52
N THR A 71 9.59 -12.08 1.78
CA THR A 71 10.57 -13.11 1.39
C THR A 71 11.22 -13.75 2.62
N LYS A 72 11.58 -12.97 3.66
CA LYS A 72 12.10 -13.50 4.93
C LYS A 72 11.09 -14.38 5.67
N TRP A 73 9.80 -14.23 5.39
CA TRP A 73 8.74 -15.07 5.95
C TRP A 73 8.32 -16.23 5.03
N GLY A 74 9.06 -16.44 3.94
CA GLY A 74 8.81 -17.53 3.00
C GLY A 74 7.67 -17.25 2.01
N ILE A 75 7.26 -15.98 1.86
CA ILE A 75 6.19 -15.58 0.95
C ILE A 75 6.80 -14.93 -0.28
N LYS A 76 6.71 -15.64 -1.41
CA LYS A 76 7.14 -15.13 -2.70
C LYS A 76 6.11 -14.13 -3.22
N THR A 77 6.56 -12.91 -3.51
CA THR A 77 5.68 -11.85 -4.03
C THR A 77 6.27 -11.19 -5.28
N GLN A 78 5.39 -10.63 -6.11
CA GLN A 78 5.77 -9.72 -7.20
C GLN A 78 5.57 -8.27 -6.75
N VAL A 79 6.53 -7.39 -7.05
CA VAL A 79 6.37 -5.95 -6.77
C VAL A 79 5.55 -5.32 -7.87
N ILE A 80 4.48 -4.63 -7.49
CA ILE A 80 3.69 -3.76 -8.34
C ILE A 80 3.61 -2.41 -7.64
N TYR A 81 4.30 -1.42 -8.20
CA TYR A 81 4.26 -0.06 -7.66
C TYR A 81 2.90 0.58 -7.91
N PRO A 82 2.42 1.46 -7.01
CA PRO A 82 1.26 2.29 -7.28
C PRO A 82 1.42 3.07 -8.58
N TYR A 83 0.33 3.19 -9.34
CA TYR A 83 0.33 3.93 -10.59
C TYR A 83 0.54 5.42 -10.34
N ILE A 84 1.34 6.06 -11.20
CA ILE A 84 1.48 7.51 -11.30
C ILE A 84 1.15 7.88 -12.74
N ALA A 85 0.33 8.91 -12.93
CA ALA A 85 -0.07 9.37 -14.26
C ALA A 85 1.13 9.83 -15.07
N ASN A 86 1.18 9.45 -16.35
CA ASN A 86 2.28 9.84 -17.25
C ASN A 86 2.38 11.37 -17.38
N ASP A 87 1.25 12.08 -17.42
CA ASP A 87 1.24 13.54 -17.51
C ASP A 87 1.90 14.21 -16.29
N PHE A 88 1.82 13.58 -15.12
CA PHE A 88 2.53 14.05 -13.92
C PHE A 88 4.03 13.79 -14.01
N VAL A 89 4.43 12.61 -14.52
CA VAL A 89 5.84 12.24 -14.68
C VAL A 89 6.53 13.06 -15.78
N ASN A 90 5.80 13.39 -16.84
CA ASN A 90 6.29 14.10 -18.02
C ASN A 90 6.12 15.62 -17.91
N LEU A 91 5.76 16.13 -16.73
CA LEU A 91 5.56 17.55 -16.51
C LEU A 91 6.86 18.32 -16.76
N ASP A 92 6.81 19.36 -17.61
CA ASP A 92 7.97 20.22 -17.85
C ASP A 92 8.16 21.20 -16.69
N ILE A 93 9.01 20.80 -15.75
CA ILE A 93 9.31 21.58 -14.53
C ILE A 93 9.89 22.95 -14.88
N ASN A 94 10.53 23.14 -16.05
CA ASN A 94 11.11 24.42 -16.44
C ASN A 94 10.07 25.49 -16.76
N GLN A 95 8.84 25.09 -17.08
CA GLN A 95 7.72 26.00 -17.33
C GLN A 95 7.03 26.43 -16.03
N LEU A 96 7.37 25.81 -14.90
CA LEU A 96 6.82 26.16 -13.60
C LEU A 96 7.65 27.27 -12.93
N GLN A 97 6.97 28.28 -12.42
CA GLN A 97 7.62 29.29 -11.58
C GLN A 97 7.81 28.74 -10.16
N LYS A 98 9.06 28.73 -9.66
CA LYS A 98 9.35 28.31 -8.29
C LYS A 98 8.93 29.39 -7.29
N GLU A 99 8.03 29.04 -6.38
CA GLU A 99 7.63 29.88 -5.25
C GLU A 99 8.40 29.51 -3.97
N ASN A 100 8.57 30.49 -3.07
CA ASN A 100 9.16 30.29 -1.73
C ASN A 100 8.14 29.69 -0.76
N ILE A 101 7.66 28.48 -1.08
CA ILE A 101 6.66 27.75 -0.30
C ILE A 101 7.24 26.41 0.15
N ILE A 102 7.09 26.12 1.45
CA ILE A 102 7.27 24.79 2.02
C ILE A 102 5.88 24.15 2.11
N LEU A 103 5.61 23.16 1.26
CA LEU A 103 4.31 22.49 1.18
C LEU A 103 4.36 21.11 1.83
N SER A 104 3.40 20.83 2.71
CA SER A 104 3.17 19.50 3.28
C SER A 104 1.72 19.09 3.02
N VAL A 105 1.50 18.02 2.26
CA VAL A 105 0.17 17.50 1.92
C VAL A 105 -0.06 16.18 2.63
N GLY A 106 -1.06 16.12 3.50
CA GLY A 106 -1.45 14.91 4.20
C GLY A 106 -2.73 15.10 5.00
N ARG A 107 -3.41 13.99 5.29
CA ARG A 107 -4.56 14.00 6.20
C ARG A 107 -4.08 14.05 7.66
N PHE A 108 -4.75 14.84 8.49
CA PHE A 108 -4.47 14.89 9.92
C PHE A 108 -5.07 13.66 10.62
N PHE A 109 -4.21 12.90 11.31
CA PHE A 109 -4.60 11.72 12.09
C PHE A 109 -3.91 11.75 13.44
N GLY A 110 -4.66 11.51 14.52
CA GLY A 110 -4.14 11.54 15.90
C GLY A 110 -3.38 10.27 16.35
N HIS A 111 -3.52 9.16 15.63
CA HIS A 111 -2.93 7.85 15.97
C HIS A 111 -2.13 7.28 14.80
N LEU A 112 -1.38 6.17 15.02
CA LEU A 112 -0.65 5.22 14.12
C LEU A 112 -0.10 5.69 12.74
N HIS A 113 -0.83 6.51 12.01
CA HIS A 113 -0.46 7.20 10.78
C HIS A 113 -0.20 8.70 10.97
N SER A 114 0.13 9.15 12.20
CA SER A 114 0.48 10.55 12.45
C SER A 114 1.62 10.97 11.52
N LYS A 115 1.34 11.99 10.70
CA LYS A 115 2.30 12.57 9.76
C LYS A 115 3.30 13.51 10.45
N LYS A 116 3.36 13.48 11.78
CA LYS A 116 4.25 14.31 12.61
C LYS A 116 4.14 15.81 12.28
N GLN A 117 2.90 16.27 12.08
CA GLN A 117 2.67 17.66 11.71
C GLN A 117 3.05 18.63 12.84
N ALA A 118 2.89 18.22 14.10
CA ALA A 118 3.35 19.04 15.23
C ALA A 118 4.87 19.31 15.13
N GLU A 119 5.66 18.30 14.78
CA GLU A 119 7.10 18.42 14.61
C GLU A 119 7.46 19.29 13.39
N ILE A 120 6.73 19.17 12.29
CA ILE A 120 6.90 20.03 11.10
C ILE A 120 6.65 21.50 11.47
N ILE A 121 5.54 21.80 12.14
CA ILE A 121 5.20 23.17 12.58
C ILE A 121 6.27 23.72 13.55
N ASN A 122 6.67 22.93 14.54
CA ASN A 122 7.71 23.32 15.49
C ASN A 122 9.05 23.60 14.80
N THR A 123 9.39 22.81 13.78
CA THR A 123 10.62 23.00 13.01
C THR A 123 10.53 24.26 12.14
N PHE A 124 9.38 24.50 11.51
CA PHE A 124 9.14 25.70 10.73
C PHE A 124 9.21 26.97 11.58
N ASN A 125 8.64 26.96 12.79
CA ASN A 125 8.73 28.09 13.72
C ASN A 125 10.18 28.41 14.10
N LYS A 126 11.01 27.39 14.34
CA LYS A 126 12.44 27.57 14.59
C LYS A 126 13.16 28.14 13.37
N LEU A 127 12.87 27.64 12.18
CA LEU A 127 13.44 28.14 10.92
C LEU A 127 13.16 29.64 10.75
N LYS A 128 11.91 30.08 10.99
CA LYS A 128 11.51 31.49 10.90
C LYS A 128 12.22 32.40 11.89
N GLN A 129 12.52 31.88 13.09
CA GLN A 129 13.24 32.64 14.11
C GLN A 129 14.73 32.82 13.78
N THR A 130 15.32 31.87 13.05
CA THR A 130 16.77 31.84 12.77
C THR A 130 17.15 32.31 11.37
N ASN A 131 16.19 32.41 10.44
CA ASN A 131 16.46 32.77 9.07
C ASN A 131 15.49 33.85 8.56
N PRO A 132 15.94 35.11 8.37
CA PRO A 132 15.08 36.22 7.95
C PRO A 132 14.54 36.10 6.51
N LEU A 133 14.97 35.11 5.73
CA LEU A 133 14.41 34.80 4.40
C LEU A 133 13.07 34.05 4.46
N TYR A 134 12.66 33.57 5.64
CA TYR A 134 11.41 32.86 5.92
C TYR A 134 10.66 33.51 7.09
#